data_AF-A0A364K4K3-F1
#
_entry.id   AF-A0A364K4K3-F1
#
_cell.length_a   1.000
_cell.length_b   1.000
_cell.length_c   1.000
_cell.angle_alpha   90.00
_cell.angle_beta   90.00
_cell.angle_gamma   90.00
#
_symmetry.space_group_name_H-M   'P 1'
#
loop_
_entity.id
_entity.type
_entity.pdbx_description
1 polymer ?
#
loop_
_entity_poly.entity_id
_entity_poly.type
_entity_poly.pdbx_seq_one_letter_code
_entity_poly.pdbx_strand_id
1 'polypeptide(L)'
;MFENALASLGIGAAKVDTRLEKSTYRQGEQVLGEVHIQGGNAPQDIDEIYLFLVMQYHYEGTQAEYVIDEFRLTDRFVIDQHETKIIPFHFQLPYDTPVSTGGSPIYLKTGLDIKRAIDPTDLDGIEVLPHPLIDQILLTIEDIGFRLTQVDLDFEQFHSRNPFVQVYRFQPLSSYANYLDLLSLVFQPHGKEVDVIMEINRKPVDLKSSMEEALNLDERLVQFVLTVDEIRNIAYLREKLGQYIHSQMEA
;
A
#
# COMPACT_ATOMS: atom_id res chain seq x y z
N MET A 1 1.25 15.74 42.29
CA MET A 1 2.41 14.87 42.61
C MET A 1 2.04 13.39 42.47
N PHE A 2 1.11 12.88 43.27
CA PHE A 2 0.70 11.47 43.20
C PHE A 2 -0.03 11.10 41.89
N GLU A 3 -0.98 11.94 41.47
CA GLU A 3 -1.72 11.71 40.21
C GLU A 3 -0.81 11.79 38.97
N ASN A 4 0.11 12.76 38.90
CA ASN A 4 1.09 12.85 37.81
C ASN A 4 2.00 11.60 37.76
N ALA A 5 2.39 11.05 38.92
CA ALA A 5 3.21 9.84 38.98
C ALA A 5 2.44 8.58 38.55
N LEU A 6 1.13 8.51 38.81
CA LEU A 6 0.27 7.42 38.33
C LEU A 6 -0.04 7.56 36.83
N ALA A 7 -0.26 8.78 36.35
CA ALA A 7 -0.46 9.07 34.93
C ALA A 7 0.78 8.71 34.10
N SER A 8 1.99 8.93 34.62
CA SER A 8 3.22 8.47 33.95
C SER A 8 3.33 6.94 33.83
N LEU A 9 2.57 6.19 34.65
CA LEU A 9 2.46 4.74 34.58
C LEU A 9 1.23 4.27 33.77
N GLY A 10 0.55 5.19 33.07
CA GLY A 10 -0.64 4.92 32.25
C GLY A 10 -1.98 4.92 33.00
N ILE A 11 -1.98 5.05 34.34
CA ILE A 11 -3.21 5.06 35.14
C ILE A 11 -3.76 6.48 35.21
N GLY A 12 -4.91 6.72 34.56
CA GLY A 12 -5.50 8.06 34.47
C GLY A 12 -4.72 9.01 33.57
N ALA A 13 -3.96 8.48 32.62
CA ALA A 13 -3.31 9.24 31.56
C ALA A 13 -4.32 9.70 30.50
N ALA A 14 -3.92 10.70 29.70
CA ALA A 14 -4.64 11.11 28.52
C ALA A 14 -4.87 9.94 27.57
N LYS A 15 -5.97 10.00 26.83
CA LYS A 15 -6.33 9.02 25.80
C LYS A 15 -6.40 9.71 24.45
N VAL A 16 -6.15 8.92 23.41
CA VAL A 16 -6.22 9.34 22.02
C VAL A 16 -7.15 8.39 21.26
N ASP A 17 -7.92 8.95 20.34
CA ASP A 17 -8.87 8.25 19.47
C ASP A 17 -8.90 8.98 18.14
N THR A 18 -8.45 8.33 17.08
CA THR A 18 -8.41 8.86 15.72
C THR A 18 -9.70 8.49 15.03
N ARG A 19 -10.28 9.43 14.30
CA ARG A 19 -11.53 9.21 13.57
C ARG A 19 -11.34 9.65 12.15
N LEU A 20 -11.38 8.67 11.25
CA LEU A 20 -11.34 8.89 9.81
C LEU A 20 -12.75 9.16 9.29
N GLU A 21 -12.86 9.98 8.26
CA GLU A 21 -14.14 10.23 7.59
C GLU A 21 -14.72 8.95 6.97
N LYS A 22 -13.83 8.05 6.53
CA LYS A 22 -14.14 6.74 5.96
C LYS A 22 -13.00 5.75 6.20
N SER A 23 -13.27 4.47 5.95
CA SER A 23 -12.30 3.38 6.13
C SER A 23 -11.67 2.88 4.83
N THR A 24 -12.13 3.34 3.67
CA THR A 24 -11.63 2.87 2.36
C THR A 24 -11.15 4.06 1.51
N TYR A 25 -9.91 4.00 1.06
CA TYR A 25 -9.23 5.04 0.28
C TYR A 25 -8.60 4.43 -0.97
N ARG A 26 -8.40 5.24 -2.01
CA ARG A 26 -7.53 4.87 -3.15
C ARG A 26 -6.13 5.43 -2.95
N GLN A 27 -5.12 4.76 -3.48
CA GLN A 27 -3.77 5.32 -3.61
C GLN A 27 -3.84 6.76 -4.18
N GLY A 28 -3.09 7.70 -3.58
CA GLY A 28 -3.10 9.11 -3.99
C GLY A 28 -4.30 9.93 -3.51
N GLU A 29 -5.31 9.32 -2.87
CA GLU A 29 -6.49 10.02 -2.35
C GLU A 29 -6.17 10.85 -1.10
N GLN A 30 -6.93 11.94 -0.88
CA GLN A 30 -6.84 12.71 0.36
C GLN A 30 -7.51 11.94 1.51
N VAL A 31 -6.77 11.75 2.59
CA VAL A 31 -7.29 11.24 3.87
C VAL A 31 -7.66 12.43 4.74
N LEU A 32 -8.87 12.39 5.31
CA LEU A 32 -9.35 13.39 6.26
C LEU A 32 -9.78 12.69 7.55
N GLY A 33 -9.49 13.34 8.68
CA GLY A 33 -9.89 12.83 9.97
C GLY A 33 -9.66 13.81 11.10
N GLU A 34 -9.91 13.34 12.30
CA GLU A 34 -9.76 14.09 13.53
C GLU A 34 -9.07 13.22 14.59
N VAL A 35 -8.12 13.78 15.31
CA VAL A 35 -7.58 13.18 16.54
C VAL A 35 -8.36 13.76 17.72
N HIS A 36 -9.06 12.90 18.44
CA HIS A 36 -9.80 13.21 19.66
C HIS A 36 -8.91 12.85 20.86
N ILE A 37 -8.65 13.84 21.71
CA ILE A 37 -7.79 13.70 22.87
C ILE A 37 -8.62 13.98 24.11
N GLN A 38 -8.56 13.05 25.06
CA GLN A 38 -9.20 13.19 26.35
C GLN A 38 -8.12 13.29 27.42
N GLY A 39 -8.01 14.46 28.06
CA GLY A 39 -7.10 14.72 29.17
C GLY A 39 -7.36 13.79 30.34
N GLY A 40 -6.28 13.39 31.00
CA GLY A 40 -6.29 12.47 32.13
C GLY A 40 -6.69 13.14 33.45
N ASN A 41 -6.23 12.56 34.56
CA ASN A 41 -6.49 13.04 35.92
C ASN A 41 -5.58 14.21 36.34
N ALA A 42 -4.63 14.63 35.52
CA ALA A 42 -3.79 15.79 35.76
C ALA A 42 -3.40 16.42 34.40
N PRO A 43 -2.97 17.71 34.38
CA PRO A 43 -2.43 18.32 33.18
C PRO A 43 -1.18 17.56 32.67
N GLN A 44 -1.09 17.38 31.36
CA GLN A 44 0.02 16.67 30.71
C GLN A 44 0.60 17.50 29.56
N ASP A 45 1.93 17.59 29.50
CA ASP A 45 2.66 18.17 28.36
C ASP A 45 2.69 17.15 27.21
N ILE A 46 2.04 17.49 26.10
CA ILE A 46 2.12 16.75 24.83
C ILE A 46 3.16 17.44 23.98
N ASP A 47 4.29 16.80 23.73
CA ASP A 47 5.36 17.36 22.91
C ASP A 47 4.95 17.36 21.43
N GLU A 48 4.47 16.23 20.90
CA GLU A 48 4.02 16.08 19.51
C GLU A 48 2.92 15.02 19.36
N ILE A 49 2.17 15.10 18.26
CA ILE A 49 1.25 14.05 17.80
C ILE A 49 1.74 13.53 16.46
N TYR A 50 1.99 12.23 16.41
CA TYR A 50 2.41 11.54 15.20
C TYR A 50 1.33 10.59 14.73
N LEU A 51 1.19 10.50 13.42
CA LEU A 51 0.34 9.55 12.74
C LEU A 51 1.23 8.78 11.75
N PHE A 52 1.36 7.48 11.96
CA PHE A 52 2.13 6.59 11.11
C PHE A 52 1.19 5.81 10.20
N LEU A 53 1.45 5.82 8.90
CA LEU A 53 0.82 4.89 7.98
C LEU A 53 1.64 3.60 7.98
N VAL A 54 1.06 2.52 8.51
CA VAL A 54 1.77 1.26 8.74
C VAL A 54 1.13 0.16 7.92
N MET A 55 1.97 -0.69 7.34
CA MET A 55 1.57 -1.98 6.79
C MET A 55 2.18 -3.09 7.60
N GLN A 56 1.36 -4.07 7.93
CA GLN A 56 1.82 -5.33 8.52
C GLN A 56 1.92 -6.38 7.43
N TYR A 57 3.00 -7.17 7.45
CA TYR A 57 3.25 -8.22 6.47
C TYR A 57 3.96 -9.41 7.11
N HIS A 58 3.96 -10.54 6.40
CA HIS A 58 4.71 -11.73 6.79
C HIS A 58 5.93 -11.90 5.88
N TYR A 59 7.10 -12.09 6.48
CA TYR A 59 8.35 -12.34 5.76
C TYR A 59 9.17 -13.40 6.52
N GLU A 60 9.64 -14.42 5.81
CA GLU A 60 10.43 -15.54 6.37
C GLU A 60 9.80 -16.18 7.63
N GLY A 61 8.47 -16.32 7.65
CA GLY A 61 7.73 -16.92 8.76
C GLY A 61 7.54 -16.01 9.98
N THR A 62 7.96 -14.74 9.90
CA THR A 62 7.80 -13.75 10.97
C THR A 62 6.85 -12.63 10.53
N GLN A 63 6.04 -12.14 11.45
CA GLN A 63 5.21 -10.95 11.22
C GLN A 63 6.04 -9.69 11.48
N ALA A 64 6.01 -8.75 10.56
CA ALA A 64 6.73 -7.49 10.63
C ALA A 64 5.80 -6.30 10.35
N GLU A 65 6.18 -5.12 10.83
CA GLU A 65 5.54 -3.85 10.52
C GLU A 65 6.51 -2.98 9.72
N TYR A 66 5.97 -2.27 8.73
CA TYR A 66 6.71 -1.27 7.96
C TYR A 66 5.95 0.05 8.00
N VAL A 67 6.65 1.12 8.38
CA VAL A 67 6.14 2.49 8.32
C VAL A 67 6.31 2.99 6.89
N ILE A 68 5.18 3.13 6.18
CA ILE A 68 5.14 3.64 4.81
C ILE A 68 5.37 5.15 4.81
N ASP A 69 4.76 5.85 5.77
CA ASP A 69 4.89 7.30 5.92
C ASP A 69 4.62 7.76 7.34
N GLU A 70 5.09 8.96 7.67
CA GLU A 70 4.96 9.60 8.97
C GLU A 70 4.45 11.04 8.82
N PHE A 71 3.40 11.37 9.59
CA PHE A 71 2.79 12.69 9.60
C PHE A 71 2.81 13.28 11.01
N ARG A 72 3.48 14.43 11.16
CA ARG A 72 3.41 15.25 12.37
C ARG A 72 2.22 16.19 12.29
N LEU A 73 1.31 16.13 13.26
CA LEU A 73 0.06 16.88 13.22
C LEU A 73 0.12 18.22 13.98
N THR A 74 0.94 18.32 15.02
CA THR A 74 0.93 19.49 15.91
C THR A 74 2.31 19.89 16.41
N ASP A 75 2.37 21.10 16.96
CA ASP A 75 3.40 21.51 17.91
C ASP A 75 3.00 21.18 19.34
N ARG A 76 3.93 21.41 20.27
CA ARG A 76 3.75 21.16 21.71
C ARG A 76 2.58 21.94 22.31
N PHE A 77 1.79 21.27 23.15
CA PHE A 77 0.74 21.89 23.95
C PHE A 77 0.55 21.16 25.29
N VAL A 78 -0.21 21.78 26.19
CA VAL A 78 -0.66 21.14 27.44
C VAL A 78 -2.12 20.73 27.24
N ILE A 79 -2.45 19.48 27.57
CA ILE A 79 -3.83 19.03 27.73
C ILE A 79 -4.17 19.10 29.22
N ASP A 80 -5.21 19.86 29.58
CA ASP A 80 -5.65 20.02 30.96
C ASP A 80 -6.40 18.77 31.47
N GLN A 81 -6.56 18.69 32.78
CA GLN A 81 -7.29 17.62 33.43
C GLN A 81 -8.72 17.53 32.89
N HIS A 82 -9.11 16.35 32.40
CA HIS A 82 -10.41 16.08 31.76
C HIS A 82 -10.76 16.96 30.54
N GLU A 83 -9.82 17.74 29.99
CA GLU A 83 -10.06 18.52 28.77
C GLU A 83 -10.36 17.57 27.59
N THR A 84 -11.30 17.95 26.73
CA THR A 84 -11.48 17.30 25.44
C THR A 84 -10.95 18.23 24.36
N LYS A 85 -10.03 17.73 23.53
CA LYS A 85 -9.44 18.48 22.43
C LYS A 85 -9.58 17.70 21.13
N ILE A 86 -9.92 18.40 20.05
CA ILE A 86 -10.10 17.81 18.72
C ILE A 86 -9.13 18.52 17.78
N ILE A 87 -8.37 17.73 17.05
CA ILE A 87 -7.35 18.21 16.11
C ILE A 87 -7.65 17.63 14.73
N PRO A 88 -8.20 18.43 13.80
CA PRO A 88 -8.45 17.95 12.44
C PRO A 88 -7.12 17.79 11.70
N PHE A 89 -7.05 16.78 10.84
CA PHE A 89 -5.92 16.56 9.97
C PHE A 89 -6.35 16.18 8.57
N HIS A 90 -5.44 16.39 7.62
CA HIS A 90 -5.52 15.78 6.32
C HIS A 90 -4.12 15.50 5.77
N PHE A 91 -3.99 14.45 4.98
CA PHE A 91 -2.77 14.17 4.21
C PHE A 91 -3.14 13.49 2.90
N GLN A 92 -2.23 13.48 1.94
CA GLN A 92 -2.40 12.71 0.72
C GLN A 92 -1.83 11.32 0.95
N LEU A 93 -2.65 10.28 0.75
CA LEU A 93 -2.17 8.90 0.80
C LEU A 93 -1.10 8.72 -0.28
N PRO A 94 0.11 8.25 0.04
CA PRO A 94 1.16 8.07 -0.96
C PRO A 94 0.68 7.23 -2.17
N TYR A 95 1.14 7.59 -3.36
CA TYR A 95 0.76 6.88 -4.59
C TYR A 95 1.26 5.43 -4.59
N ASP A 96 2.37 5.18 -3.92
CA ASP A 96 3.01 3.87 -3.72
C ASP A 96 2.58 3.18 -2.42
N THR A 97 1.55 3.69 -1.72
CA THR A 97 0.93 2.94 -0.62
C THR A 97 0.42 1.61 -1.17
N PRO A 98 0.79 0.45 -0.59
CA PRO A 98 0.35 -0.84 -1.07
C PRO A 98 -1.18 -0.96 -1.06
N VAL A 99 -1.77 -1.63 -2.04
CA VAL A 99 -3.19 -1.97 -1.99
C VAL A 99 -3.43 -3.03 -0.91
N SER A 100 -4.54 -2.94 -0.20
CA SER A 100 -4.85 -3.89 0.86
C SER A 100 -5.12 -5.28 0.29
N THR A 101 -4.50 -6.30 0.89
CA THR A 101 -4.74 -7.72 0.59
C THR A 101 -5.10 -8.45 1.89
N GLY A 102 -5.81 -9.58 1.78
CA GLY A 102 -6.35 -10.30 2.95
C GLY A 102 -5.31 -10.82 3.97
N GLY A 103 -4.01 -10.70 3.69
CA GLY A 103 -2.92 -11.11 4.58
C GLY A 103 -1.96 -9.99 4.97
N SER A 104 -2.24 -8.74 4.60
CA SER A 104 -1.35 -7.62 4.89
C SER A 104 -2.15 -6.34 5.18
N PRO A 105 -2.66 -6.20 6.41
CA PRO A 105 -3.49 -5.07 6.79
C PRO A 105 -2.68 -3.78 6.83
N ILE A 106 -3.35 -2.68 6.50
CA ILE A 106 -2.82 -1.33 6.55
C ILE A 106 -3.63 -0.56 7.58
N TYR A 107 -2.96 0.22 8.41
CA TYR A 107 -3.61 1.00 9.46
C TYR A 107 -2.85 2.30 9.72
N LEU A 108 -3.56 3.25 10.31
CA LEU A 108 -2.97 4.43 10.90
C LEU A 108 -2.70 4.15 12.37
N LYS A 109 -1.48 4.46 12.81
CA LYS A 109 -1.08 4.40 14.21
C LYS A 109 -0.86 5.80 14.72
N THR A 110 -1.71 6.23 15.63
CA THR A 110 -1.59 7.54 16.28
C THR A 110 -0.88 7.39 17.61
N GLY A 111 0.07 8.28 17.90
CA GLY A 111 0.75 8.37 19.18
C GLY A 111 0.79 9.81 19.69
N LEU A 112 0.56 9.98 20.99
CA LEU A 112 0.82 11.24 21.68
C LEU A 112 2.16 11.12 22.41
N ASP A 113 3.17 11.89 22.02
CA ASP A 113 4.45 11.93 22.74
C ASP A 113 4.28 12.73 24.02
N ILE A 114 4.23 12.04 25.16
CA ILE A 114 4.04 12.64 26.47
C ILE A 114 5.33 12.55 27.27
N LYS A 115 5.87 13.71 27.62
CA LYS A 115 7.13 13.81 28.34
C LYS A 115 7.14 13.00 29.64
N ARG A 116 8.01 11.98 29.69
CA ARG A 116 8.22 11.07 30.85
C ARG A 116 6.97 10.29 31.24
N ALA A 117 6.07 10.01 30.29
CA ALA A 117 4.93 9.13 30.48
C ALA A 117 4.91 8.04 29.42
N ILE A 118 4.00 7.08 29.58
CA ILE A 118 3.70 6.10 28.53
C ILE A 118 2.79 6.79 27.52
N ASP A 119 3.19 6.76 26.25
CA ASP A 119 2.44 7.36 25.16
C ASP A 119 1.15 6.58 24.92
N PRO A 120 -0.03 7.23 24.99
CA PRO A 120 -1.26 6.59 24.54
C PRO A 120 -1.19 6.42 23.02
N THR A 121 -1.66 5.27 22.56
CA THR A 121 -1.68 4.92 21.13
C THR A 121 -3.05 4.45 20.69
N ASP A 122 -3.32 4.61 19.40
CA ASP A 122 -4.54 4.18 18.74
C ASP A 122 -4.23 3.59 17.36
N LEU A 123 -5.08 2.67 16.87
CA LEU A 123 -4.88 1.91 15.63
C LEU A 123 -6.17 1.85 14.80
N ASP A 124 -6.14 2.44 13.61
CA ASP A 124 -7.28 2.50 12.69
C ASP A 124 -6.98 1.78 11.38
N GLY A 125 -7.64 0.64 11.17
CA GLY A 125 -7.54 -0.11 9.92
C GLY A 125 -8.13 0.68 8.75
N ILE A 126 -7.39 0.71 7.64
CA ILE A 126 -7.87 1.25 6.37
C ILE A 126 -7.74 0.21 5.26
N GLU A 127 -8.69 0.24 4.33
CA GLU A 127 -8.62 -0.48 3.07
C GLU A 127 -8.10 0.46 1.99
N VAL A 128 -7.02 0.05 1.32
CA VAL A 128 -6.39 0.80 0.24
C VAL A 128 -6.70 0.09 -1.09
N LEU A 129 -7.43 0.79 -1.94
CA LEU A 129 -7.75 0.35 -3.30
C LEU A 129 -6.70 0.87 -4.30
N PRO A 130 -6.52 0.19 -5.45
CA PRO A 130 -5.64 0.66 -6.50
C PRO A 130 -5.96 2.09 -6.96
N HIS A 131 -4.94 2.83 -7.36
CA HIS A 131 -5.11 4.09 -8.07
C HIS A 131 -6.02 3.88 -9.29
N PRO A 132 -6.93 4.81 -9.65
CA PRO A 132 -7.87 4.62 -10.76
C PRO A 132 -7.22 4.24 -12.10
N LEU A 133 -6.00 4.73 -12.35
CA LEU A 133 -5.23 4.36 -13.55
C LEU A 133 -4.80 2.89 -13.53
N ILE A 134 -4.33 2.39 -12.39
CA ILE A 134 -3.95 0.99 -12.21
C ILE A 134 -5.20 0.11 -12.34
N ASP A 135 -6.29 0.49 -11.68
CA ASP A 135 -7.59 -0.20 -11.76
C ASP A 135 -8.05 -0.37 -13.22
N GLN A 136 -7.93 0.67 -14.04
CA GLN A 136 -8.25 0.61 -15.47
C GLN A 136 -7.32 -0.35 -16.25
N ILE A 137 -6.03 -0.39 -15.92
CA ILE A 137 -5.09 -1.34 -16.53
C ILE A 137 -5.47 -2.77 -16.15
N LEU A 138 -5.72 -3.04 -14.87
CA LEU A 138 -6.13 -4.36 -14.36
C LEU A 138 -7.40 -4.85 -15.08
N LEU A 139 -8.44 -4.02 -15.16
CA LEU A 139 -9.69 -4.34 -15.87
C LEU A 139 -9.47 -4.61 -17.36
N THR A 140 -8.54 -3.88 -17.99
CA THR A 140 -8.25 -4.07 -19.43
C THR A 140 -7.51 -5.39 -19.67
N ILE A 141 -6.60 -5.77 -18.77
CA ILE A 141 -5.94 -7.09 -18.81
C ILE A 141 -6.97 -8.22 -18.65
N GLU A 142 -7.95 -8.05 -17.76
CA GLU A 142 -9.03 -9.03 -17.62
C GLU A 142 -9.88 -9.16 -18.89
N ASP A 143 -10.24 -8.03 -19.54
CA ASP A 143 -10.96 -8.00 -20.81
C ASP A 143 -10.18 -8.61 -21.99
N ILE A 144 -8.85 -8.57 -21.94
CA ILE A 144 -7.99 -9.25 -22.93
C ILE A 144 -8.08 -10.79 -22.80
N GLY A 145 -8.42 -11.30 -21.61
CA GLY A 145 -8.57 -12.73 -21.37
C GLY A 145 -7.63 -13.26 -20.30
N PHE A 146 -7.41 -12.49 -19.24
CA PHE A 146 -6.70 -12.92 -18.04
C PHE A 146 -7.61 -12.78 -16.82
N ARG A 147 -7.20 -13.34 -15.69
CA ARG A 147 -7.92 -13.18 -14.42
C ARG A 147 -6.91 -12.87 -13.33
N LEU A 148 -7.12 -11.80 -12.57
CA LEU A 148 -6.31 -11.54 -11.39
C LEU A 148 -6.59 -12.63 -10.36
N THR A 149 -5.55 -13.33 -9.92
CA THR A 149 -5.67 -14.41 -8.93
C THR A 149 -5.05 -14.07 -7.60
N GLN A 150 -3.99 -13.25 -7.60
CA GLN A 150 -3.22 -12.97 -6.40
C GLN A 150 -2.48 -11.64 -6.53
N VAL A 151 -2.24 -10.99 -5.39
CA VAL A 151 -1.35 -9.82 -5.27
C VAL A 151 -0.37 -10.14 -4.15
N ASP A 152 0.90 -10.31 -4.53
CA ASP A 152 1.99 -10.70 -3.62
C ASP A 152 2.91 -9.53 -3.29
N LEU A 153 3.68 -9.69 -2.23
CA LEU A 153 4.82 -8.83 -1.92
C LEU A 153 6.10 -9.52 -2.37
N ASP A 154 6.88 -8.83 -3.20
CA ASP A 154 8.21 -9.26 -3.59
C ASP A 154 9.26 -8.33 -2.98
N PHE A 155 10.25 -8.91 -2.32
CA PHE A 155 11.32 -8.24 -1.56
C PHE A 155 12.67 -8.29 -2.29
N GLU A 156 12.80 -9.08 -3.36
CA GLU A 156 14.11 -9.44 -3.92
C GLU A 156 14.55 -8.55 -5.09
N GLN A 157 13.63 -7.89 -5.81
CA GLN A 157 13.93 -7.49 -7.19
C GLN A 157 13.69 -6.03 -7.61
N PHE A 158 13.43 -5.08 -6.70
CA PHE A 158 13.08 -3.71 -7.14
C PHE A 158 13.66 -2.61 -6.26
N HIS A 159 14.24 -1.59 -6.90
CA HIS A 159 14.57 -0.33 -6.25
C HIS A 159 13.29 0.50 -6.06
N SER A 160 12.51 0.22 -5.01
CA SER A 160 11.36 1.02 -4.60
C SER A 160 11.67 1.77 -3.29
N ARG A 161 10.82 2.78 -2.96
CA ARG A 161 10.86 3.46 -1.65
C ARG A 161 10.58 2.47 -0.51
N ASN A 162 9.64 1.57 -0.74
CA ASN A 162 9.27 0.50 0.18
C ASN A 162 10.26 -0.67 0.06
N PRO A 163 10.44 -1.51 1.10
CA PRO A 163 11.31 -2.69 1.04
C PRO A 163 10.75 -3.83 0.18
N PHE A 164 9.62 -3.60 -0.48
CA PHE A 164 8.93 -4.54 -1.34
C PHE A 164 8.18 -3.80 -2.46
N VAL A 165 7.69 -4.57 -3.43
CA VAL A 165 6.69 -4.14 -4.41
C VAL A 165 5.50 -5.09 -4.40
N GLN A 166 4.37 -4.63 -4.96
CA GLN A 166 3.22 -5.49 -5.20
C GLN A 166 3.26 -6.09 -6.59
N VAL A 167 3.23 -7.42 -6.65
CA VAL A 167 3.17 -8.20 -7.88
C VAL A 167 1.77 -8.72 -8.09
N TYR A 168 1.09 -8.22 -9.12
CA TYR A 168 -0.25 -8.62 -9.52
C TYR A 168 -0.14 -9.82 -10.46
N ARG A 169 -0.60 -10.98 -10.00
CA ARG A 169 -0.50 -12.25 -10.71
C ARG A 169 -1.81 -12.60 -11.40
N PHE A 170 -1.71 -12.85 -12.70
CA PHE A 170 -2.81 -13.12 -13.59
C PHE A 170 -2.70 -14.50 -14.22
N GLN A 171 -3.78 -15.27 -14.14
CA GLN A 171 -3.92 -16.52 -14.85
C GLN A 171 -4.52 -16.29 -16.25
N PRO A 172 -3.91 -16.83 -17.32
CA PRO A 172 -4.46 -16.71 -18.67
C PRO A 172 -5.75 -17.52 -18.81
N LEU A 173 -6.68 -17.01 -19.61
CA LEU A 173 -7.95 -17.68 -19.94
C LEU A 173 -7.97 -18.10 -21.42
N SER A 174 -8.84 -19.07 -21.72
CA SER A 174 -9.16 -19.52 -23.09
C SER A 174 -7.93 -19.73 -23.99
N SER A 175 -7.76 -18.95 -25.06
CA SER A 175 -6.69 -19.13 -26.05
C SER A 175 -5.30 -18.91 -25.46
N TYR A 176 -5.15 -17.98 -24.51
CA TYR A 176 -3.86 -17.72 -23.87
C TYR A 176 -3.44 -18.85 -22.94
N ALA A 177 -4.40 -19.55 -22.31
CA ALA A 177 -4.12 -20.64 -21.36
C ALA A 177 -3.41 -21.86 -21.99
N ASN A 178 -3.38 -21.95 -23.32
CA ASN A 178 -2.67 -23.00 -24.05
C ASN A 178 -1.17 -22.72 -24.20
N TYR A 179 -0.74 -21.46 -24.11
CA TYR A 179 0.62 -21.04 -24.40
C TYR A 179 1.31 -20.41 -23.19
N LEU A 180 0.55 -19.69 -22.37
CA LEU A 180 1.03 -18.95 -21.22
C LEU A 180 0.67 -19.67 -19.93
N ASP A 181 1.50 -19.48 -18.91
CA ASP A 181 1.30 -20.00 -17.57
C ASP A 181 0.90 -18.89 -16.59
N LEU A 182 1.60 -17.75 -16.63
CA LEU A 182 1.36 -16.64 -15.73
C LEU A 182 1.73 -15.30 -16.38
N LEU A 183 0.92 -14.28 -16.15
CA LEU A 183 1.27 -12.88 -16.38
C LEU A 183 1.45 -12.20 -15.00
N SER A 184 2.57 -11.52 -14.80
CA SER A 184 2.86 -10.73 -13.60
C SER A 184 3.00 -9.27 -13.96
N LEU A 185 2.40 -8.38 -13.16
CA LEU A 185 2.52 -6.93 -13.33
C LEU A 185 2.96 -6.27 -12.03
N VAL A 186 3.90 -5.33 -12.13
CA VAL A 186 4.26 -4.40 -11.05
C VAL A 186 3.99 -2.99 -11.54
N PHE A 187 3.35 -2.18 -10.70
CA PHE A 187 3.00 -0.80 -11.01
C PHE A 187 3.74 0.17 -10.10
N GLN A 188 4.31 1.22 -10.68
CA GLN A 188 4.85 2.36 -9.95
C GLN A 188 4.13 3.63 -10.43
N PRO A 189 3.04 4.04 -9.75
CA PRO A 189 2.29 5.22 -10.13
C PRO A 189 3.04 6.50 -9.75
N HIS A 190 3.15 7.45 -10.68
CA HIS A 190 3.76 8.76 -10.43
C HIS A 190 2.93 9.90 -11.03
N GLY A 191 1.91 10.33 -10.29
CA GLY A 191 1.07 11.50 -10.64
C GLY A 191 0.21 11.29 -11.89
N LYS A 192 0.78 11.48 -13.09
CA LYS A 192 0.08 11.46 -14.39
C LYS A 192 0.41 10.26 -15.29
N GLU A 193 1.27 9.38 -14.83
CA GLU A 193 1.69 8.21 -15.59
C GLU A 193 1.91 7.05 -14.62
N VAL A 194 2.00 5.85 -15.17
CA VAL A 194 2.26 4.61 -14.44
C VAL A 194 3.38 3.88 -15.17
N ASP A 195 4.50 3.69 -14.48
CA ASP A 195 5.52 2.75 -14.92
C ASP A 195 4.99 1.33 -14.67
N VAL A 196 5.10 0.48 -15.69
CA VAL A 196 4.64 -0.90 -15.67
C VAL A 196 5.81 -1.81 -15.96
N ILE A 197 6.03 -2.77 -15.06
CA ILE A 197 6.91 -3.90 -15.31
C ILE A 197 6.01 -5.11 -15.54
N MET A 198 6.18 -5.74 -16.71
CA MET A 198 5.42 -6.89 -17.14
C MET A 198 6.34 -8.08 -17.33
N GLU A 199 5.97 -9.20 -16.74
CA GLU A 199 6.64 -10.48 -16.96
C GLU A 199 5.60 -11.51 -17.41
N ILE A 200 5.94 -12.28 -18.44
CA ILE A 200 5.07 -13.35 -18.95
C ILE A 200 5.85 -14.66 -18.94
N ASN A 201 5.33 -15.63 -18.20
CA ASN A 201 5.84 -16.99 -18.15
C ASN A 201 5.05 -17.89 -19.10
N ARG A 202 5.80 -18.65 -19.91
CA ARG A 202 5.25 -19.63 -20.84
C ARG A 202 5.11 -20.99 -20.17
N LYS A 203 4.24 -21.83 -20.71
CA LYS A 203 4.18 -23.23 -20.26
C LYS A 203 5.41 -23.99 -20.78
N PRO A 204 6.08 -24.78 -19.93
CA PRO A 204 7.15 -25.65 -20.38
C PRO A 204 6.56 -26.71 -21.32
N VAL A 205 7.10 -26.78 -22.54
CA VAL A 205 6.65 -27.73 -23.57
C VAL A 205 7.35 -29.08 -23.41
N ASP A 206 8.63 -29.09 -22.99
CA ASP A 206 9.48 -30.28 -22.78
C ASP A 206 10.66 -30.00 -21.81
N LEU A 207 11.33 -31.04 -21.28
CA LEU A 207 12.47 -30.92 -20.32
C LEU A 207 13.62 -30.03 -20.80
N LYS A 208 13.89 -29.98 -22.11
CA LYS A 208 14.90 -29.08 -22.70
C LYS A 208 14.46 -27.63 -22.68
N SER A 209 13.18 -27.36 -22.95
CA SER A 209 12.62 -26.01 -22.85
C SER A 209 12.76 -25.50 -21.42
N SER A 210 12.44 -26.31 -20.40
CA SER A 210 12.60 -25.90 -18.99
C SER A 210 14.03 -25.52 -18.61
N MET A 211 15.06 -26.07 -19.27
CA MET A 211 16.46 -25.68 -19.06
C MET A 211 16.84 -24.39 -19.79
N GLU A 212 16.32 -24.16 -21.00
CA GLU A 212 16.50 -22.92 -21.77
C GLU A 212 15.73 -21.75 -21.12
N GLU A 213 14.53 -22.01 -20.60
CA GLU A 213 13.71 -21.05 -19.86
C GLU A 213 14.40 -20.56 -18.58
N ALA A 214 15.11 -21.45 -17.87
CA ALA A 214 15.88 -21.08 -16.68
C ALA A 214 17.12 -20.23 -17.00
N LEU A 215 17.59 -20.23 -18.26
CA LEU A 215 18.76 -19.48 -18.70
C LEU A 215 18.42 -18.11 -19.30
N ASN A 216 17.20 -17.91 -19.82
CA ASN A 216 16.73 -16.67 -20.46
C ASN A 216 15.85 -15.78 -19.54
N LEU A 217 16.09 -15.80 -18.23
CA LEU A 217 15.32 -15.00 -17.26
C LEU A 217 15.31 -13.49 -17.60
N ASP A 218 16.37 -12.96 -18.21
CA ASP A 218 16.50 -11.54 -18.56
C ASP A 218 15.62 -11.10 -19.76
N GLU A 219 15.11 -12.00 -20.60
CA GLU A 219 14.38 -11.66 -21.84
C GLU A 219 12.85 -11.53 -21.66
N ARG A 220 12.30 -11.91 -20.49
CA ARG A 220 10.85 -11.97 -20.24
C ARG A 220 10.26 -10.72 -19.61
N LEU A 221 11.12 -9.82 -19.16
CA LEU A 221 10.76 -8.62 -18.42
C LEU A 221 10.66 -7.44 -19.40
N VAL A 222 9.44 -6.92 -19.57
CA VAL A 222 9.18 -5.74 -20.38
C VAL A 222 8.83 -4.58 -19.46
N GLN A 223 9.54 -3.46 -19.62
CA GLN A 223 9.24 -2.21 -18.92
C GLN A 223 8.68 -1.19 -19.89
N PHE A 224 7.57 -0.54 -19.52
CA PHE A 224 6.98 0.52 -20.32
C PHE A 224 6.18 1.49 -19.46
N VAL A 225 5.98 2.70 -19.98
CA VAL A 225 5.21 3.75 -19.32
C VAL A 225 3.84 3.87 -20.00
N LEU A 226 2.80 4.04 -19.18
CA LEU A 226 1.45 4.37 -19.62
C LEU A 226 1.04 5.74 -19.09
N THR A 227 0.72 6.66 -20.00
CA THR A 227 0.22 7.98 -19.61
C THR A 227 -1.28 7.96 -19.29
N VAL A 228 -1.77 8.95 -18.53
CA VAL A 228 -3.21 9.11 -18.27
C VAL A 228 -4.05 9.11 -19.54
N ASP A 229 -3.58 9.75 -20.62
CA ASP A 229 -4.34 9.85 -21.87
C ASP A 229 -4.41 8.50 -22.60
N GLU A 230 -3.32 7.73 -22.57
CA GLU A 230 -3.30 6.36 -23.10
C GLU A 230 -4.23 5.45 -22.29
N ILE A 231 -4.20 5.55 -20.96
CA ILE A 231 -5.02 4.71 -20.08
C ILE A 231 -6.51 5.02 -20.21
N ARG A 232 -6.88 6.29 -20.41
CA ARG A 232 -8.27 6.71 -20.63
C ARG A 232 -8.81 6.29 -22.00
N ASN A 233 -7.94 6.09 -22.99
CA ASN A 233 -8.34 5.56 -24.28
C ASN A 233 -8.33 4.02 -24.25
N ILE A 234 -9.43 3.43 -23.77
CA ILE A 234 -9.55 1.98 -23.54
C ILE A 234 -9.20 1.15 -24.78
N ALA A 235 -9.62 1.59 -25.98
CA ALA A 235 -9.34 0.87 -27.22
C ALA A 235 -7.83 0.84 -27.52
N TYR A 236 -7.17 1.99 -27.39
CA TYR A 236 -5.71 2.08 -27.56
C TYR A 236 -4.97 1.31 -26.47
N LEU A 237 -5.38 1.43 -25.20
CA LEU A 237 -4.78 0.68 -24.09
C LEU A 237 -4.87 -0.83 -24.33
N ARG A 238 -6.03 -1.33 -24.75
CA ARG A 238 -6.25 -2.75 -25.07
C ARG A 238 -5.33 -3.21 -26.19
N GLU A 239 -5.21 -2.42 -27.26
CA GLU A 239 -4.32 -2.73 -28.38
C GLU A 239 -2.85 -2.78 -27.93
N LYS A 240 -2.39 -1.75 -27.22
CA LYS A 240 -1.01 -1.62 -26.73
C LYS A 240 -0.63 -2.77 -25.79
N LEU A 241 -1.47 -3.09 -24.81
CA LEU A 241 -1.25 -4.22 -23.89
C LEU A 241 -1.30 -5.56 -24.63
N GLY A 242 -2.23 -5.73 -25.58
CA GLY A 242 -2.32 -6.92 -26.42
C GLY A 242 -1.06 -7.14 -27.27
N GLN A 243 -0.46 -6.07 -27.80
CA GLN A 243 0.81 -6.14 -28.55
C GLN A 243 1.97 -6.62 -27.66
N TYR A 244 2.10 -6.11 -26.44
CA TYR A 244 3.11 -6.60 -25.49
C TYR A 244 2.93 -8.09 -25.21
N ILE A 245 1.70 -8.52 -24.89
CA ILE A 245 1.40 -9.93 -24.61
C ILE A 245 1.70 -10.82 -25.83
N HIS A 246 1.31 -10.39 -27.03
CA HIS A 246 1.51 -11.17 -28.26
C HIS A 246 2.99 -11.29 -28.65
N SER A 247 3.76 -10.20 -28.52
CA SER A 247 5.21 -10.22 -28.80
C SER A 247 5.94 -11.26 -27.94
N GLN A 248 5.48 -11.45 -26.70
CA GLN A 248 6.01 -12.43 -25.75
C GLN A 248 5.53 -13.86 -26.01
N MET A 249 4.66 -14.10 -27.01
CA MET A 249 4.31 -15.45 -27.48
C MET A 249 5.16 -15.88 -28.69
N GLU A 250 5.66 -14.92 -29.47
CA GLU A 250 6.39 -15.17 -30.73
C GLU A 250 7.92 -15.23 -30.56
N ALA A 251 8.47 -14.62 -29.49
CA ALA A 251 9.90 -14.63 -29.17
C ALA A 251 10.44 -16.04 -28.85
#